data_AF-A0A832JD17-F1
#
_entry.id   AF-A0A832JD17-F1
#
_cell.length_a   1.000
_cell.length_b   1.000
_cell.length_c   1.000
_cell.angle_alpha   90.00
_cell.angle_beta   90.00
_cell.angle_gamma   90.00
#
_symmetry.space_group_name_H-M   'P 1'
#
loop_
_entity.id
_entity.type
_entity.pdbx_description
1 polymer ?
#
loop_
_entity_poly.entity_id
_entity_poly.type
_entity_poly.pdbx_seq_one_letter_code
_entity_poly.pdbx_strand_id
1 'polypeptide(L)'
;MAETPSQAGGRLIRDIEREKIGRAIVLPLSEAFRMSWRNITIRLGRSIITASGIFLGIAFYVSVMASAAFLQAIHEQAAKEFVALGQEQAEQAAMQARQIWLVVMALLVSLVGISNSMLMSVTERFREIGTMKCLGALDSFIVKIYLIESMLLGFFGSLFGSGVGFGFMYVFYHIKYPPFPIDWLRIGLIFVSALVIGIVLSVLAAILPAYQAAKMPAAAALRVEV
;
A
#
# COMPACT_ATOMS: atom_id res chain seq x y z
N MET A 1 -31.36 -6.86 53.59
CA MET A 1 -31.56 -5.39 53.61
C MET A 1 -32.02 -4.99 52.22
N ALA A 2 -33.31 -4.69 52.06
CA ALA A 2 -33.93 -4.40 50.76
C ALA A 2 -33.63 -2.96 50.33
N GLU A 3 -33.20 -2.77 49.08
CA GLU A 3 -32.87 -1.45 48.54
C GLU A 3 -34.15 -0.61 48.36
N THR A 4 -34.09 0.67 48.72
CA THR A 4 -35.22 1.59 48.56
C THR A 4 -35.44 1.93 47.08
N PRO A 5 -36.69 2.11 46.61
CA PRO A 5 -37.01 2.31 45.19
C PRO A 5 -36.32 3.53 44.55
N SER A 6 -35.93 4.53 45.35
CA SER A 6 -35.14 5.68 44.91
C SER A 6 -33.69 5.32 44.52
N GLN A 7 -33.08 4.34 45.20
CA GLN A 7 -31.70 3.91 44.92
C GLN A 7 -31.58 2.95 43.74
N ALA A 8 -32.67 2.24 43.40
CA ALA A 8 -32.75 1.42 42.19
C ALA A 8 -32.78 2.28 40.92
N GLY A 9 -33.56 3.37 40.92
CA GLY A 9 -33.63 4.31 39.78
C GLY A 9 -32.30 4.99 39.47
N GLY A 10 -31.57 5.45 40.50
CA GLY A 10 -30.25 6.06 40.32
C GLY A 10 -29.13 5.07 39.92
N ARG A 11 -29.36 3.76 40.06
CA ARG A 11 -28.46 2.71 39.55
C ARG A 11 -28.76 2.43 38.07
N LEU A 12 -30.03 2.25 37.73
CA LEU A 12 -30.50 2.10 36.35
C LEU A 12 -30.07 3.26 35.46
N ILE A 13 -30.17 4.51 35.91
CA ILE A 13 -29.71 5.67 35.13
C ILE A 13 -28.19 5.63 34.93
N ARG A 14 -27.41 5.31 35.98
CA ARG A 14 -25.94 5.16 35.88
C ARG A 14 -25.52 4.00 34.97
N ASP A 15 -26.30 2.93 34.91
CA ASP A 15 -26.02 1.77 34.08
C ASP A 15 -26.40 2.04 32.61
N ILE A 16 -27.52 2.73 32.34
CA ILE A 16 -27.91 3.21 31.00
C ILE A 16 -26.90 4.24 30.47
N GLU A 17 -26.37 5.11 31.32
CA GLU A 17 -25.39 6.14 30.96
C GLU A 17 -24.02 5.52 30.70
N ARG A 18 -23.61 4.49 31.46
CA ARG A 18 -22.41 3.69 31.14
C ARG A 18 -22.54 2.87 29.85
N GLU A 19 -23.73 2.36 29.54
CA GLU A 19 -23.99 1.64 28.28
C GLU A 19 -23.96 2.57 27.06
N LYS A 20 -24.42 3.82 27.19
CA LYS A 20 -24.36 4.83 26.11
C LYS A 20 -22.97 5.45 25.92
N ILE A 21 -22.18 5.63 26.98
CA ILE A 21 -20.82 6.20 26.89
C ILE A 21 -19.81 5.18 26.33
N GLY A 22 -20.13 3.88 26.35
CA GLY A 22 -19.33 2.81 25.74
C GLY A 22 -19.48 2.64 24.23
N ARG A 23 -20.35 3.40 23.55
CA ARG A 23 -20.48 3.32 22.08
C ARG A 23 -19.36 4.09 21.40
N ALA A 24 -18.24 3.38 21.33
CA ALA A 24 -17.13 3.55 20.41
C ALA A 24 -17.55 4.22 19.09
N ILE A 25 -16.76 5.19 18.66
CA ILE A 25 -16.74 5.68 17.28
C ILE A 25 -16.23 4.53 16.39
N VAL A 26 -17.05 3.51 16.18
CA VAL A 26 -16.84 2.50 15.14
C VAL A 26 -17.44 3.10 13.88
N LEU A 27 -16.67 3.94 13.22
CA LEU A 27 -17.11 4.51 11.95
C LEU A 27 -17.30 3.37 10.93
N PRO A 28 -18.40 3.39 10.17
CA PRO A 28 -18.56 2.51 9.03
C PRO A 28 -17.39 2.74 8.05
N LEU A 29 -16.90 1.67 7.42
CA LEU A 29 -15.73 1.71 6.51
C LEU A 29 -15.85 2.77 5.41
N SER A 30 -17.09 3.11 5.00
CA SER A 30 -17.39 4.15 4.03
C SER A 30 -16.95 5.56 4.46
N GLU A 31 -17.09 5.90 5.75
CA GLU A 31 -16.72 7.23 6.24
C GLU A 31 -15.20 7.38 6.41
N ALA A 32 -14.53 6.29 6.83
CA ALA A 32 -13.07 6.26 6.88
C ALA A 32 -12.45 6.36 5.48
N PHE A 33 -13.04 5.71 4.48
CA PHE A 33 -12.64 5.84 3.08
C PHE A 33 -12.81 7.26 2.55
N ARG A 34 -13.97 7.88 2.77
CA ARG A 34 -14.24 9.27 2.35
C ARG A 34 -13.26 10.27 2.98
N MET A 35 -12.99 10.13 4.28
CA MET A 35 -12.01 10.96 4.98
C MET A 35 -10.60 10.76 4.42
N SER A 36 -10.20 9.53 4.16
CA SER A 36 -8.89 9.21 3.57
C SER A 36 -8.71 9.81 2.17
N TRP A 37 -9.71 9.67 1.30
CA TRP A 37 -9.68 10.26 -0.06
C TRP A 37 -9.52 11.79 -0.04
N ARG A 38 -10.22 12.45 0.88
CA ARG A 38 -10.13 13.90 1.07
C ARG A 38 -8.75 14.31 1.63
N ASN A 39 -8.14 13.49 2.49
CA ASN A 39 -6.79 13.74 3.00
C ASN A 39 -5.71 13.66 1.91
N ILE A 40 -5.85 12.72 0.96
CA ILE A 40 -4.91 12.56 -0.16
C ILE A 40 -4.90 13.82 -1.04
N THR A 41 -6.08 14.38 -1.32
CA THR A 41 -6.25 15.52 -2.24
C THR A 41 -5.94 16.87 -1.61
N ILE A 42 -6.18 17.06 -0.30
CA ILE A 42 -5.82 18.31 0.41
C ILE A 42 -4.29 18.48 0.53
N ARG A 43 -3.51 17.38 0.50
CA ARG A 43 -2.04 17.42 0.58
C ARG A 43 -1.39 16.57 -0.50
N LEU A 44 -1.57 16.99 -1.76
CA LEU A 44 -1.01 16.30 -2.93
C LEU A 44 0.50 16.11 -2.85
N GLY A 45 1.26 17.09 -2.33
CA GLY A 45 2.73 17.01 -2.29
C GLY A 45 3.27 15.76 -1.59
N ARG A 46 2.70 15.40 -0.42
CA ARG A 46 3.13 14.21 0.32
C ARG A 46 2.62 12.92 -0.29
N SER A 47 1.35 12.91 -0.70
CA SER A 47 0.74 11.77 -1.38
C SER A 47 1.50 11.40 -2.66
N ILE A 48 2.03 12.39 -3.38
CA ILE A 48 2.89 12.20 -4.55
C ILE A 48 4.17 11.47 -4.16
N ILE A 49 4.89 11.87 -3.11
CA ILE A 49 6.15 11.21 -2.69
C ILE A 49 5.90 9.73 -2.39
N THR A 50 4.86 9.43 -1.60
CA THR A 50 4.52 8.05 -1.24
C THR A 50 4.05 7.25 -2.47
N ALA A 51 3.18 7.83 -3.30
CA ALA A 51 2.68 7.19 -4.51
C ALA A 51 3.80 6.96 -5.53
N SER A 52 4.76 7.88 -5.68
CA SER A 52 5.92 7.74 -6.56
C SER A 52 6.82 6.57 -6.15
N GLY A 53 7.04 6.35 -4.85
CA GLY A 53 7.81 5.20 -4.36
C GLY A 53 7.17 3.86 -4.73
N ILE A 54 5.84 3.76 -4.60
CA ILE A 54 5.05 2.58 -4.99
C ILE A 54 5.06 2.43 -6.52
N PHE A 55 4.72 3.50 -7.22
CA PHE A 55 4.69 3.58 -8.68
C PHE A 55 6.00 3.11 -9.30
N LEU A 56 7.14 3.64 -8.84
CA LEU A 56 8.44 3.31 -9.40
C LEU A 56 8.85 1.87 -9.10
N GLY A 57 8.61 1.39 -7.87
CA GLY A 57 8.89 0.01 -7.49
C GLY A 57 8.07 -1.00 -8.31
N ILE A 58 6.78 -0.72 -8.51
CA ILE A 58 5.89 -1.57 -9.30
C ILE A 58 6.18 -1.46 -10.80
N ALA A 59 6.48 -0.27 -11.31
CA ALA A 59 6.90 -0.09 -12.70
C ALA A 59 8.17 -0.89 -13.00
N PHE A 60 9.15 -0.86 -12.09
CA PHE A 60 10.35 -1.67 -12.21
C PHE A 60 10.04 -3.18 -12.19
N TYR A 61 9.25 -3.64 -11.21
CA TYR A 61 8.81 -5.04 -11.13
C TYR A 61 8.16 -5.51 -12.43
N VAL A 62 7.16 -4.77 -12.92
CA VAL A 62 6.45 -5.11 -14.16
C VAL A 62 7.35 -5.04 -15.37
N SER A 63 8.28 -4.07 -15.44
CA SER A 63 9.23 -3.99 -16.55
C SER A 63 10.13 -5.23 -16.62
N VAL A 64 10.60 -5.72 -15.48
CA VAL A 64 11.47 -6.91 -15.42
C VAL A 64 10.69 -8.17 -15.79
N MET A 65 9.48 -8.35 -15.24
CA MET A 65 8.63 -9.50 -15.54
C MET A 65 8.12 -9.51 -16.98
N ALA A 66 7.74 -8.35 -17.52
CA ALA A 66 7.33 -8.22 -18.92
C ALA A 66 8.49 -8.53 -19.87
N SER A 67 9.71 -8.03 -19.57
CA SER A 67 10.90 -8.35 -20.35
C SER A 67 11.18 -9.86 -20.38
N ALA A 68 11.10 -10.53 -19.21
CA ALA A 68 11.25 -11.98 -19.13
C ALA A 68 10.18 -12.74 -19.93
N ALA A 69 8.92 -12.31 -19.86
CA ALA A 69 7.81 -12.90 -20.61
C ALA A 69 7.99 -12.75 -22.13
N PHE A 70 8.44 -11.57 -22.59
CA PHE A 70 8.70 -11.33 -24.01
C PHE A 70 9.88 -12.15 -24.54
N LEU A 71 10.98 -12.21 -23.78
CA LEU A 71 12.12 -13.07 -24.12
C LEU A 71 11.69 -14.53 -24.25
N GLN A 72 10.88 -15.02 -23.32
CA GLN A 72 10.40 -16.40 -23.35
C GLN A 72 9.48 -16.67 -24.56
N ALA A 73 8.61 -15.73 -24.91
CA ALA A 73 7.73 -15.86 -26.08
C ALA A 73 8.52 -15.90 -27.41
N ILE A 74 9.62 -15.15 -27.51
CA ILE A 74 10.53 -15.18 -28.66
C ILE A 74 11.28 -16.53 -28.71
N HIS A 75 11.81 -17.01 -27.58
CA HIS A 75 12.50 -18.31 -27.53
C HIS A 75 11.55 -19.46 -27.86
N GLU A 76 10.29 -19.41 -27.42
CA GLU A 76 9.31 -20.46 -27.70
C GLU A 76 8.94 -20.53 -29.19
N GLN A 77 9.02 -19.41 -29.94
CA GLN A 77 8.93 -19.43 -31.39
C GLN A 77 10.20 -19.99 -32.05
N ALA A 78 11.39 -19.57 -31.61
CA ALA A 78 12.66 -20.07 -32.15
C ALA A 78 12.89 -21.57 -31.87
N ALA A 79 12.48 -22.05 -30.69
CA ALA A 79 12.61 -23.44 -30.28
C ALA A 79 11.64 -24.39 -31.02
N LYS A 80 10.53 -23.88 -31.56
CA LYS A 80 9.69 -24.65 -32.50
C LYS A 80 10.42 -24.93 -33.82
N GLU A 81 11.45 -24.16 -34.13
CA GLU A 81 12.22 -24.24 -35.37
C GLU A 81 13.55 -24.99 -35.20
N PHE A 82 14.12 -25.04 -33.97
CA PHE A 82 15.38 -25.74 -33.68
C PHE A 82 15.32 -26.52 -32.35
N VAL A 83 15.50 -27.85 -32.43
CA VAL A 83 15.72 -28.71 -31.26
C VAL A 83 17.19 -28.55 -30.82
N ALA A 84 17.42 -27.77 -29.77
CA ALA A 84 18.75 -27.57 -29.19
C ALA A 84 18.93 -28.31 -27.85
N LEU A 85 20.10 -28.93 -27.68
CA LEU A 85 20.49 -29.76 -26.55
C LEU A 85 20.87 -28.93 -25.30
N GLY A 86 20.17 -29.18 -24.20
CA GLY A 86 20.68 -29.43 -22.83
C GLY A 86 21.59 -28.45 -22.07
N GLN A 87 22.38 -27.58 -22.69
CA GLN A 87 23.39 -26.76 -21.99
C GLN A 87 22.92 -25.33 -21.66
N GLU A 88 21.82 -24.84 -22.24
CA GLU A 88 21.35 -23.46 -22.00
C GLU A 88 20.51 -23.29 -20.72
N GLN A 89 20.04 -24.37 -20.09
CA GLN A 89 19.15 -24.28 -18.93
C GLN A 89 19.85 -23.71 -17.68
N ALA A 90 21.13 -24.02 -17.48
CA ALA A 90 21.88 -23.54 -16.31
C ALA A 90 22.16 -22.02 -16.40
N GLU A 91 22.49 -21.51 -17.59
CA GLU A 91 22.71 -20.08 -17.81
C GLU A 91 21.40 -19.27 -17.70
N GLN A 92 20.30 -19.79 -18.24
CA GLN A 92 18.97 -19.17 -18.12
C GLN A 92 18.51 -19.09 -16.66
N ALA A 93 18.71 -20.14 -15.86
CA ALA A 93 18.36 -20.14 -14.45
C ALA A 93 19.17 -19.10 -13.65
N ALA A 94 20.46 -18.96 -13.93
CA ALA A 94 21.32 -17.97 -13.27
C ALA A 94 20.89 -16.52 -13.60
N MET A 95 20.53 -16.25 -14.86
CA MET A 95 20.03 -14.93 -15.27
C MET A 95 18.69 -14.59 -14.60
N GLN A 96 17.76 -15.54 -14.52
CA GLN A 96 16.48 -15.35 -13.85
C GLN A 96 16.65 -15.09 -12.34
N ALA A 97 17.51 -15.86 -11.68
CA ALA A 97 17.81 -15.66 -10.26
C ALA A 97 18.34 -14.24 -9.99
N ARG A 98 19.23 -13.74 -10.86
CA ARG A 98 19.79 -12.38 -10.75
C ARG A 98 18.71 -11.31 -10.92
N GLN A 99 17.79 -11.48 -11.86
CA GLN A 99 16.69 -10.55 -12.08
C GLN A 99 15.73 -10.49 -10.88
N ILE A 100 15.36 -11.66 -10.33
CA ILE A 100 14.52 -11.74 -9.13
C ILE A 100 15.19 -11.02 -7.95
N TRP A 101 16.49 -11.23 -7.76
CA TRP A 101 17.23 -10.53 -6.71
C TRP A 101 17.19 -9.01 -6.86
N LEU A 102 17.37 -8.48 -8.07
CA LEU A 102 17.28 -7.04 -8.33
C LEU A 102 15.89 -6.49 -8.03
N VAL A 103 14.84 -7.22 -8.42
CA VAL A 103 13.45 -6.86 -8.12
C VAL A 103 13.22 -6.80 -6.61
N VAL A 104 13.66 -7.82 -5.87
CA VAL A 104 13.50 -7.85 -4.41
C VAL A 104 14.20 -6.66 -3.77
N MET A 105 15.43 -6.36 -4.16
CA MET A 105 16.16 -5.18 -3.65
C MET A 105 15.42 -3.87 -3.97
N ALA A 106 14.93 -3.71 -5.20
CA ALA A 106 14.19 -2.51 -5.59
C ALA A 106 12.91 -2.33 -4.77
N LEU A 107 12.14 -3.41 -4.55
CA LEU A 107 10.93 -3.37 -3.72
C LEU A 107 11.23 -3.04 -2.26
N LEU A 108 12.34 -3.55 -1.71
CA LEU A 108 12.78 -3.20 -0.36
C LEU A 108 13.16 -1.72 -0.24
N VAL A 109 13.87 -1.16 -1.22
CA VAL A 109 14.21 0.27 -1.23
C VAL A 109 12.95 1.13 -1.31
N SER A 110 11.99 0.76 -2.17
CA SER A 110 10.68 1.40 -2.21
C SER A 110 9.95 1.32 -0.87
N LEU A 111 9.93 0.15 -0.21
CA LEU A 111 9.29 -0.04 1.10
C LEU A 111 9.83 0.94 2.15
N VAL A 112 11.16 1.08 2.23
CA VAL A 112 11.81 1.98 3.18
C VAL A 112 11.47 3.45 2.85
N GLY A 113 11.50 3.83 1.58
CA GLY A 113 11.14 5.18 1.14
C GLY A 113 9.69 5.55 1.47
N ILE A 114 8.76 4.62 1.23
CA ILE A 114 7.34 4.77 1.56
C ILE A 114 7.18 4.92 3.08
N SER A 115 7.83 4.07 3.87
CA SER A 115 7.76 4.11 5.34
C SER A 115 8.27 5.43 5.88
N ASN A 116 9.39 5.95 5.37
CA ASN A 116 9.96 7.22 5.79
C ASN A 116 9.05 8.41 5.45
N SER A 117 8.49 8.43 4.25
CA SER A 117 7.50 9.43 3.83
C SER A 117 6.25 9.39 4.74
N MET A 118 5.79 8.19 5.07
CA MET A 118 4.68 7.98 5.99
C MET A 118 5.01 8.26 7.45
N LEU A 119 6.28 8.32 7.87
CA LEU A 119 6.67 8.79 9.19
C LEU A 119 6.66 10.31 9.26
N MET A 120 7.22 10.98 8.25
CA MET A 120 7.22 12.45 8.14
C MET A 120 5.79 13.01 8.18
N SER A 121 4.92 12.41 7.40
CA SER A 121 3.46 12.51 7.49
C SER A 121 2.86 12.67 8.89
N VAL A 122 3.29 11.82 9.82
CA VAL A 122 2.68 11.73 11.14
C VAL A 122 3.06 12.97 11.95
N THR A 123 4.30 13.42 11.80
CA THR A 123 4.78 14.66 12.44
C THR A 123 4.08 15.90 11.86
N GLU A 124 3.81 15.95 10.56
CA GLU A 124 3.05 17.05 9.93
C GLU A 124 1.58 17.12 10.37
N ARG A 125 1.00 15.99 10.77
CA ARG A 125 -0.40 15.86 11.22
C ARG A 125 -0.50 15.74 12.75
N PHE A 126 0.56 16.05 13.49
CA PHE A 126 0.62 15.83 14.93
C PHE A 126 -0.51 16.53 15.69
N ARG A 127 -0.79 17.80 15.37
CA ARG A 127 -1.87 18.58 15.99
C ARG A 127 -3.26 18.05 15.64
N GLU A 128 -3.48 17.66 14.39
CA GLU A 128 -4.76 17.09 13.94
C GLU A 128 -5.07 15.76 14.64
N ILE A 129 -4.06 14.90 14.81
CA ILE A 129 -4.21 13.64 15.55
C ILE A 129 -4.47 13.92 17.04
N GLY A 130 -3.78 14.91 17.60
CA GLY A 130 -3.99 15.37 18.98
C GLY A 130 -5.41 15.84 19.24
N THR A 131 -5.98 16.66 18.35
CA THR A 131 -7.36 17.14 18.49
C THR A 131 -8.37 16.00 18.35
N MET A 132 -8.18 15.08 17.41
CA MET A 132 -9.02 13.87 17.28
C MET A 132 -9.01 13.03 18.56
N LYS A 133 -7.84 12.82 19.18
CA LYS A 133 -7.72 12.10 20.45
C LYS A 133 -8.39 12.82 21.62
N CYS A 134 -8.30 14.15 21.67
CA CYS A 134 -8.99 14.96 22.71
C CYS A 134 -10.51 14.85 22.60
N LEU A 135 -11.03 14.67 21.38
CA LEU A 135 -12.45 14.41 21.11
C LEU A 135 -12.88 12.95 21.38
N GLY A 136 -11.97 12.11 21.91
CA GLY A 136 -12.26 10.72 22.26
C GLY A 136 -12.02 9.69 21.15
N ALA A 137 -11.29 10.03 20.09
CA ALA A 137 -10.93 9.06 19.07
C ALA A 137 -10.03 7.94 19.62
N LEU A 138 -10.35 6.69 19.29
CA LEU A 138 -9.57 5.52 19.68
C LEU A 138 -8.27 5.41 18.87
N ASP A 139 -7.22 4.84 19.45
CA ASP A 139 -5.96 4.55 18.75
C ASP A 139 -6.17 3.68 17.50
N SER A 140 -7.08 2.69 17.58
CA SER A 140 -7.45 1.84 16.44
C SER A 140 -8.12 2.62 15.30
N PHE A 141 -8.78 3.75 15.60
CA PHE A 141 -9.39 4.59 14.57
C PHE A 141 -8.32 5.30 13.75
N ILE A 142 -7.28 5.82 14.40
CA ILE A 142 -6.14 6.45 13.74
C ILE A 142 -5.41 5.43 12.86
N VAL A 143 -5.14 4.22 13.38
CA VAL A 143 -4.52 3.15 12.59
C VAL A 143 -5.34 2.84 11.33
N LYS A 144 -6.67 2.71 11.45
CA LYS A 144 -7.55 2.40 10.32
C LYS A 144 -7.50 3.48 9.23
N ILE A 145 -7.45 4.77 9.59
CA ILE A 145 -7.35 5.86 8.61
C ILE A 145 -6.07 5.70 7.77
N TYR A 146 -4.94 5.49 8.44
CA TYR A 146 -3.64 5.35 7.76
C TYR A 146 -3.56 4.07 6.92
N LEU A 147 -4.13 2.96 7.38
CA LEU A 147 -4.19 1.73 6.60
C LEU A 147 -5.03 1.89 5.33
N ILE A 148 -6.19 2.54 5.42
CA ILE A 148 -7.03 2.81 4.24
C ILE A 148 -6.32 3.78 3.28
N GLU A 149 -5.65 4.80 3.80
CA GLU A 149 -4.83 5.74 2.99
C GLU A 149 -3.72 4.99 2.24
N SER A 150 -3.01 4.09 2.93
CA SER A 150 -1.96 3.27 2.33
C SER A 150 -2.48 2.29 1.27
N MET A 151 -3.67 1.70 1.49
CA MET A 151 -4.28 0.77 0.55
C MET A 151 -4.71 1.49 -0.73
N LEU A 152 -5.28 2.69 -0.60
CA LEU A 152 -5.60 3.56 -1.73
C LEU A 152 -4.36 3.94 -2.52
N LEU A 153 -3.33 4.44 -1.86
CA LEU A 153 -2.06 4.79 -2.50
C LEU A 153 -1.40 3.58 -3.17
N GLY A 154 -1.46 2.41 -2.52
CA GLY A 154 -1.01 1.12 -3.07
C GLY A 154 -1.74 0.75 -4.35
N PHE A 155 -3.07 0.81 -4.34
CA PHE A 155 -3.91 0.50 -5.48
C PHE A 155 -3.63 1.43 -6.67
N PHE A 156 -3.68 2.75 -6.48
CA PHE A 156 -3.43 3.69 -7.57
C PHE A 156 -1.98 3.67 -8.02
N GLY A 157 -1.02 3.62 -7.09
CA GLY A 157 0.41 3.56 -7.40
C GLY A 157 0.77 2.31 -8.20
N SER A 158 0.22 1.15 -7.84
CA SER A 158 0.45 -0.09 -8.58
C SER A 158 -0.26 -0.13 -9.92
N LEU A 159 -1.50 0.40 -10.01
CA LEU A 159 -2.25 0.48 -11.26
C LEU A 159 -1.53 1.33 -12.32
N PHE A 160 -1.06 2.52 -11.93
CA PHE A 160 -0.29 3.38 -12.84
C PHE A 160 1.11 2.83 -13.08
N GLY A 161 1.76 2.29 -12.05
CA GLY A 161 3.10 1.70 -12.14
C GLY A 161 3.14 0.52 -13.10
N SER A 162 2.16 -0.40 -13.01
CA SER A 162 2.08 -1.55 -13.90
C SER A 162 1.83 -1.13 -15.35
N GLY A 163 0.95 -0.14 -15.57
CA GLY A 163 0.69 0.41 -16.91
C GLY A 163 1.95 1.00 -17.55
N VAL A 164 2.70 1.82 -16.80
CA VAL A 164 3.92 2.46 -17.31
C VAL A 164 5.05 1.44 -17.49
N GLY A 165 5.26 0.53 -16.53
CA GLY A 165 6.29 -0.50 -16.62
C GLY A 165 6.08 -1.44 -17.81
N PHE A 166 4.83 -1.85 -18.04
CA PHE A 166 4.46 -2.64 -19.22
C PHE A 166 4.60 -1.84 -20.51
N GLY A 167 4.05 -0.62 -20.57
CA GLY A 167 4.09 0.22 -21.75
C GLY A 167 5.51 0.53 -22.23
N PHE A 168 6.42 0.78 -21.28
CA PHE A 168 7.84 1.00 -21.59
C PHE A 168 8.47 -0.23 -22.27
N MET A 169 8.25 -1.43 -21.72
CA MET A 169 8.80 -2.65 -22.30
C MET A 169 8.12 -3.05 -23.61
N TYR A 170 6.81 -2.82 -23.72
CA TYR A 170 6.07 -3.05 -24.96
C TYR A 170 6.67 -2.23 -26.11
N VAL A 171 6.88 -0.92 -25.92
CA VAL A 171 7.50 -0.05 -26.94
C VAL A 171 8.93 -0.49 -27.24
N PHE A 172 9.72 -0.80 -26.22
CA PHE A 172 11.11 -1.22 -26.38
C PHE A 172 11.24 -2.48 -27.25
N TYR A 173 10.46 -3.53 -26.97
CA TYR A 173 10.49 -4.77 -27.75
C TYR A 173 9.85 -4.63 -29.12
N HIS A 174 8.81 -3.79 -29.26
CA HIS A 174 8.19 -3.51 -30.55
C HIS A 174 9.18 -2.91 -31.56
N ILE A 175 10.05 -2.00 -31.10
CA ILE A 175 11.08 -1.38 -31.95
C ILE A 175 12.19 -2.38 -32.26
N LYS A 176 12.57 -3.22 -31.29
CA LYS A 176 13.73 -4.12 -31.42
C LYS A 176 13.44 -5.40 -32.22
N TYR A 177 12.22 -5.93 -32.11
CA TYR A 177 11.81 -7.20 -32.73
C TYR A 177 10.40 -7.12 -33.37
N PRO A 178 10.20 -6.39 -34.48
CA PRO A 178 8.92 -6.39 -35.19
C PRO A 178 8.80 -7.63 -36.11
N PRO A 179 7.69 -8.40 -36.11
CA PRO A 179 6.63 -8.56 -35.10
C PRO A 179 7.01 -9.54 -33.98
N PHE A 180 6.61 -9.26 -32.73
CA PHE A 180 6.85 -10.15 -31.58
C PHE A 180 5.54 -10.73 -31.01
N PRO A 181 5.52 -12.01 -30.59
CA PRO A 181 4.34 -12.65 -30.00
C PRO A 181 4.07 -12.12 -28.59
N ILE A 182 2.79 -11.95 -28.27
CA ILE A 182 2.34 -11.49 -26.96
C ILE A 182 1.42 -12.54 -26.34
N ASP A 183 1.85 -13.08 -25.20
CA ASP A 183 1.01 -13.91 -24.35
C ASP A 183 0.20 -13.02 -23.39
N TRP A 184 -1.02 -12.68 -23.80
CA TRP A 184 -1.94 -11.84 -23.04
C TRP A 184 -2.32 -12.47 -21.68
N LEU A 185 -2.30 -13.80 -21.56
CA LEU A 185 -2.63 -14.47 -20.30
C LEU A 185 -1.53 -14.25 -19.27
N ARG A 186 -0.26 -14.43 -19.66
CA ARG A 186 0.90 -14.14 -18.79
C ARG A 186 0.94 -12.67 -18.38
N ILE A 187 0.65 -11.75 -19.30
CA ILE A 187 0.59 -10.31 -18.97
C ILE A 187 -0.51 -10.03 -17.95
N GLY A 188 -1.71 -10.60 -18.14
CA GLY A 188 -2.79 -10.48 -17.17
C GLY A 188 -2.38 -10.91 -15.76
N LEU A 189 -1.65 -12.03 -15.64
CA LEU A 189 -1.12 -12.51 -14.36
C LEU A 189 -0.10 -11.54 -13.75
N ILE A 190 0.78 -10.94 -14.55
CA ILE A 190 1.75 -9.93 -14.09
C ILE A 190 1.04 -8.68 -13.57
N PHE A 191 -0.03 -8.23 -14.21
CA PHE A 191 -0.82 -7.09 -13.73
C PHE A 191 -1.49 -7.38 -12.40
N VAL A 192 -2.07 -8.57 -12.25
CA VAL A 192 -2.69 -9.00 -10.98
C VAL A 192 -1.64 -9.10 -9.87
N SER A 193 -0.49 -9.73 -10.15
CA SER A 193 0.59 -9.83 -9.15
C SER A 193 1.13 -8.45 -8.77
N ALA A 194 1.26 -7.52 -9.73
CA ALA A 194 1.70 -6.15 -9.48
C ALA A 194 0.74 -5.39 -8.55
N LEU A 195 -0.57 -5.50 -8.77
CA LEU A 195 -1.57 -4.89 -7.89
C LEU A 195 -1.49 -5.47 -6.47
N VAL A 196 -1.41 -6.80 -6.35
CA VAL A 196 -1.31 -7.47 -5.04
C VAL A 196 -0.03 -7.05 -4.31
N ILE A 197 1.12 -7.10 -4.98
CA ILE A 197 2.41 -6.72 -4.41
C ILE A 197 2.39 -5.25 -3.98
N GLY A 198 1.85 -4.35 -4.81
CA GLY A 198 1.82 -2.92 -4.49
C GLY A 198 0.96 -2.59 -3.28
N ILE A 199 -0.21 -3.22 -3.15
CA ILE A 199 -1.08 -3.06 -1.97
C ILE A 199 -0.42 -3.65 -0.73
N VAL A 200 0.15 -4.86 -0.83
CA VAL A 200 0.84 -5.49 0.30
C VAL A 200 2.03 -4.63 0.75
N LEU A 201 2.84 -4.14 -0.18
CA LEU A 201 3.99 -3.29 0.10
C LEU A 201 3.58 -1.98 0.77
N SER A 202 2.53 -1.33 0.28
CA SER A 202 2.07 -0.06 0.85
C SER A 202 1.50 -0.24 2.25
N VAL A 203 0.75 -1.32 2.49
CA VAL A 203 0.22 -1.66 3.82
C VAL A 203 1.36 -1.99 4.77
N LEU A 204 2.32 -2.82 4.36
CA LEU A 204 3.49 -3.17 5.19
C LEU A 204 4.29 -1.93 5.58
N ALA A 205 4.52 -1.01 4.64
CA ALA A 205 5.21 0.25 4.91
C ALA A 205 4.43 1.15 5.88
N ALA A 206 3.10 1.07 5.88
CA ALA A 206 2.23 1.90 6.71
C ALA A 206 2.08 1.40 8.15
N ILE A 207 2.39 0.13 8.46
CA ILE A 207 2.19 -0.45 9.79
C ILE A 207 2.97 0.31 10.87
N LEU A 208 4.28 0.52 10.65
CA LEU A 208 5.15 1.23 11.60
C LEU A 208 4.68 2.68 11.85
N PRO A 209 4.47 3.53 10.82
CA PRO A 209 4.01 4.90 11.04
C PRO A 209 2.59 4.97 11.58
N ALA A 210 1.67 4.09 11.17
CA ALA A 210 0.32 4.06 11.71
C ALA A 210 0.30 3.78 13.21
N TYR A 211 1.16 2.86 13.66
CA TYR A 211 1.32 2.57 15.08
C TYR A 211 1.94 3.74 15.85
N GLN A 212 2.95 4.41 15.28
CA GLN A 212 3.52 5.62 15.90
C GLN A 212 2.48 6.72 16.02
N ALA A 213 1.69 6.99 14.97
CA ALA A 213 0.60 7.96 14.98
C ALA A 213 -0.42 7.66 16.08
N ALA A 214 -0.80 6.38 16.20
CA ALA A 214 -1.76 5.94 17.18
C ALA A 214 -1.23 6.03 18.62
N LYS A 215 0.08 5.94 18.87
CA LYS A 215 0.65 6.06 20.22
C LYS A 215 0.98 7.50 20.67
N MET A 216 0.70 8.49 19.85
CA MET A 216 1.02 9.88 20.20
C MET A 216 0.15 10.41 21.35
N PRO A 217 0.77 11.00 22.40
CA PRO A 217 0.02 11.58 23.52
C PRO A 217 -0.63 12.90 23.14
N ALA A 218 -1.94 13.01 23.37
CA ALA A 218 -2.72 14.20 23.02
C ALA A 218 -2.24 15.49 23.72
N ALA A 219 -1.80 15.37 24.98
CA ALA A 219 -1.25 16.49 25.74
C ALA A 219 0.02 17.07 25.12
N ALA A 220 0.89 16.23 24.54
CA ALA A 220 2.09 16.72 23.85
C ALA A 220 1.71 17.43 22.54
N ALA A 221 0.69 16.93 21.82
CA ALA A 221 0.21 17.53 20.58
C ALA A 221 -0.35 18.94 20.73
N LEU A 222 -0.94 19.27 21.88
CA LEU A 222 -1.44 20.61 22.18
C LEU A 222 -0.35 21.54 22.74
N ARG A 223 0.71 20.98 23.32
CA ARG A 223 1.85 21.73 23.87
C ARG A 223 2.90 22.09 22.82
N VAL A 224 2.83 21.54 21.61
CA VAL A 224 3.65 22.01 20.49
C VAL A 224 3.17 23.41 20.12
N GLU A 225 3.77 24.40 20.78
CA GLU A 225 3.66 25.82 20.45
C GLU A 225 4.40 26.09 19.13
N VAL A 226 3.89 27.07 18.39
CA VAL A 226 4.42 27.57 17.11
C VAL A 226 5.72 28.32 17.34
#